data_AF-A0A126WZ15-F1
#
_entry.id   AF-A0A126WZ15-F1
#
_cell.length_a   1.000
_cell.length_b   1.000
_cell.length_c   1.000
_cell.angle_alpha   90.00
_cell.angle_beta   90.00
_cell.angle_gamma   90.00
#
_symmetry.space_group_name_H-M   'P 1'
#
loop_
_entity.id
_entity.type
_entity.pdbx_description
1 polymer ?
#
loop_
_entity_poly.entity_id
_entity_poly.type
_entity_poly.pdbx_seq_one_letter_code
_entity_poly.pdbx_strand_id
1 'polypeptide(L)'
;MKQKQPSCSTYGVDQKLESALGAFDFAFVVTDPSQRDNPIRFASEAFYDLTGYSPNEVLNRNCRFLQGPETERRKVMEVRDAIREDRACKVCLLNYKKSGEKFWNQLYLEPILDENNSSRCYVGVLVDVTESLQKAIASKGVSMEDAEVTDEILAIAQSEEKSMSDICSMLLEDLQIKDTSCFSRLPASLMASLTAIQQSFVLVDAQQPDMPIVHAGETFIKMTGYPRDHVIGQNCRFLQGHDTDPKEIAKIRSAISSTPPSSVTTTILNYRYDGTPFWNALHISPIRGADGNVAFFVGVQLDVTRFPKTEEGGAVGRPKETVPECGLRGSRMPLKHKLAHSGTVGSVKIAVRSLTGGERGLRRDRNSCELPRRGSVDYS
;
A
#
# COMPACT_ATOMS: atom_id res chain seq x y z
N MET A 1 -32.62 29.84 32.79
CA MET A 1 -33.02 29.32 31.46
C MET A 1 -31.77 28.80 30.77
N LYS A 2 -31.58 27.47 30.73
CA LYS A 2 -30.43 26.86 30.06
C LYS A 2 -30.65 26.98 28.55
N GLN A 3 -29.78 27.70 27.84
CA GLN A 3 -29.80 27.77 26.39
C GLN A 3 -29.52 26.36 25.84
N LYS A 4 -30.47 25.84 25.06
CA LYS A 4 -30.34 24.59 24.31
C LYS A 4 -29.22 24.79 23.28
N GLN A 5 -28.16 24.01 23.38
CA GLN A 5 -27.15 23.88 22.33
C GLN A 5 -27.85 23.44 21.02
N PRO A 6 -27.45 23.99 19.87
CA PRO A 6 -28.05 23.62 18.59
C PRO A 6 -27.78 22.14 18.27
N SER A 7 -28.81 21.44 17.80
CA SER A 7 -28.76 20.04 17.39
C SER A 7 -27.71 19.84 16.29
N CYS A 8 -26.72 19.01 16.57
CA CYS A 8 -25.53 18.74 15.78
C CYS A 8 -25.85 17.74 14.65
N SER A 9 -26.40 18.20 13.52
CA SER A 9 -26.54 17.38 12.30
C SER A 9 -25.68 17.91 11.13
N THR A 10 -24.65 18.72 11.43
CA THR A 10 -23.94 19.54 10.43
C THR A 10 -22.50 19.09 10.13
N TYR A 11 -22.00 18.02 10.75
CA TYR A 11 -20.56 17.71 10.73
C TYR A 11 -20.17 16.32 10.19
N GLY A 12 -21.09 15.62 9.52
CA GLY A 12 -20.78 14.35 8.84
C GLY A 12 -20.61 13.13 9.75
N VAL A 13 -20.80 13.33 11.07
CA VAL A 13 -20.87 12.30 12.10
C VAL A 13 -22.26 12.47 12.73
N ASP A 14 -23.11 11.45 12.68
CA ASP A 14 -24.44 11.52 13.31
C ASP A 14 -24.30 11.55 14.85
N GLN A 15 -25.27 12.11 15.56
CA GLN A 15 -25.28 12.27 17.01
C GLN A 15 -25.09 10.93 17.76
N LYS A 16 -25.51 9.83 17.12
CA LYS A 16 -25.31 8.46 17.59
C LYS A 16 -23.83 8.05 17.54
N LEU A 17 -23.14 8.37 16.46
CA LEU A 17 -21.72 8.09 16.28
C LEU A 17 -20.87 9.01 17.17
N GLU A 18 -21.25 10.29 17.33
CA GLU A 18 -20.59 11.19 18.30
C GLU A 18 -20.64 10.62 19.73
N SER A 19 -21.79 10.07 20.13
CA SER A 19 -21.96 9.46 21.45
C SER A 19 -21.13 8.20 21.63
N ALA A 20 -21.00 7.38 20.58
CA ALA A 20 -20.19 6.16 20.60
C ALA A 20 -18.68 6.46 20.61
N LEU A 21 -18.25 7.46 19.82
CA LEU A 21 -16.88 7.96 19.81
C LEU A 21 -16.50 8.65 21.13
N GLY A 22 -17.46 9.28 21.81
CA GLY A 22 -17.26 9.87 23.13
C GLY A 22 -17.00 8.87 24.27
N ALA A 23 -17.18 7.57 24.02
CA ALA A 23 -16.93 6.53 25.03
C ALA A 23 -15.45 6.17 25.21
N PHE A 24 -14.57 6.69 24.34
CA PHE A 24 -13.14 6.42 24.39
C PHE A 24 -12.41 7.47 25.24
N ASP A 25 -11.60 7.00 26.19
CA ASP A 25 -10.90 7.84 27.18
C ASP A 25 -9.55 8.41 26.70
N PHE A 26 -9.23 8.32 25.41
CA PHE A 26 -7.93 8.76 24.85
C PHE A 26 -8.08 9.87 23.82
N ALA A 27 -6.99 10.59 23.56
CA ALA A 27 -6.99 11.77 22.70
C ALA A 27 -7.00 11.38 21.22
N PHE A 28 -8.10 11.66 20.52
CA PHE A 28 -8.18 11.45 19.08
C PHE A 28 -9.07 12.48 18.38
N VAL A 29 -8.92 12.54 17.07
CA VAL A 29 -9.70 13.39 16.17
C VAL A 29 -10.19 12.61 14.95
N VAL A 30 -11.32 13.03 14.39
CA VAL A 30 -11.77 12.61 13.07
C VAL A 30 -11.79 13.82 12.15
N THR A 31 -11.18 13.70 10.97
CA THR A 31 -11.05 14.78 9.98
C THR A 31 -11.72 14.42 8.66
N ASP A 32 -12.11 15.43 7.89
CA ASP A 32 -12.85 15.28 6.63
C ASP A 32 -12.00 15.77 5.44
N PRO A 33 -11.33 14.86 4.71
CA PRO A 33 -10.44 15.24 3.61
C PRO A 33 -11.18 15.70 2.35
N SER A 34 -12.51 15.50 2.28
CA SER A 34 -13.32 16.01 1.17
C SER A 34 -13.48 17.54 1.22
N GLN A 35 -13.28 18.12 2.40
CA GLN A 35 -13.31 19.56 2.60
C GLN A 35 -11.94 20.17 2.39
N ARG A 36 -11.97 21.45 1.99
CA ARG A 36 -10.74 22.23 1.86
C ARG A 36 -9.98 22.19 3.18
N ASP A 37 -8.70 21.83 3.08
CA ASP A 37 -7.74 21.85 4.18
C ASP A 37 -7.84 20.71 5.21
N ASN A 38 -8.62 19.65 4.93
CA ASN A 38 -8.82 18.50 5.82
C ASN A 38 -9.12 18.91 7.29
N PRO A 39 -10.25 19.61 7.55
CA PRO A 39 -10.62 20.08 8.86
C PRO A 39 -11.01 18.95 9.82
N ILE A 40 -10.77 19.18 11.12
CA ILE A 40 -11.30 18.37 12.22
C ILE A 40 -12.82 18.53 12.29
N ARG A 41 -13.53 17.41 12.25
CA ARG A 41 -14.99 17.34 12.42
C ARG A 41 -15.39 16.85 13.80
N PHE A 42 -14.54 16.05 14.43
CA PHE A 42 -14.74 15.55 15.79
C PHE A 42 -13.40 15.53 16.52
N ALA A 43 -13.42 15.83 17.81
CA ALA A 43 -12.29 15.62 18.71
C ALA A 43 -12.83 15.08 20.05
N SER A 44 -12.13 14.12 20.64
CA SER A 44 -12.52 13.53 21.93
C SER A 44 -12.33 14.51 23.10
N GLU A 45 -12.98 14.24 24.24
CA GLU A 45 -12.76 15.05 25.45
C GLU A 45 -11.29 15.03 25.88
N ALA A 46 -10.65 13.85 25.85
CA ALA A 46 -9.24 13.70 26.14
C ALA A 46 -8.32 14.50 25.19
N PHE A 47 -8.74 14.77 23.95
CA PHE A 47 -7.99 15.68 23.06
C PHE A 47 -8.04 17.12 23.57
N TYR A 48 -9.19 17.59 24.04
CA TYR A 48 -9.33 18.92 24.61
C TYR A 48 -8.53 19.06 25.91
N ASP A 49 -8.55 18.03 26.76
CA ASP A 49 -7.77 18.00 28.00
C ASP A 49 -6.26 18.00 27.73
N LEU A 50 -5.81 17.18 26.77
CA LEU A 50 -4.40 17.09 26.38
C LEU A 50 -3.86 18.42 25.83
N THR A 51 -4.63 19.04 24.92
CA THR A 51 -4.14 20.20 24.15
C THR A 51 -4.49 21.54 24.80
N GLY A 52 -5.50 21.58 25.68
CA GLY A 52 -6.02 22.78 26.34
C GLY A 52 -6.86 23.69 25.44
N TYR A 53 -7.20 23.28 24.22
CA TYR A 53 -8.06 24.05 23.31
C TYR A 53 -9.53 23.72 23.52
N SER A 54 -10.40 24.72 23.35
CA SER A 54 -11.85 24.51 23.43
C SER A 54 -12.42 23.97 22.10
N PRO A 55 -13.61 23.33 22.10
CA PRO A 55 -14.25 22.83 20.88
C PRO A 55 -14.35 23.86 19.75
N ASN A 56 -14.73 25.10 20.08
CA ASN A 56 -14.87 26.20 19.10
C ASN A 56 -13.54 26.62 18.47
N GLU A 57 -12.42 26.36 19.14
CA GLU A 57 -11.07 26.67 18.65
C GLU A 57 -10.46 25.51 17.84
N VAL A 58 -11.05 24.32 17.87
CA VAL A 58 -10.51 23.09 17.26
C VAL A 58 -11.33 22.70 16.02
N LEU A 59 -12.65 22.67 16.15
CA LEU A 59 -13.54 22.21 15.09
C LEU A 59 -13.42 23.09 13.85
N ASN A 60 -13.49 22.45 12.68
CA ASN A 60 -13.33 23.07 11.36
C ASN A 60 -11.96 23.69 11.08
N ARG A 61 -10.93 23.34 11.85
CA ARG A 61 -9.53 23.69 11.58
C ARG A 61 -8.72 22.43 11.28
N ASN A 62 -7.64 22.59 10.55
CA ASN A 62 -6.66 21.52 10.39
C ASN A 62 -5.78 21.38 11.65
N CYS A 63 -5.49 20.15 12.07
CA CYS A 63 -4.64 19.82 13.24
C CYS A 63 -3.26 20.51 13.27
N ARG A 64 -2.77 21.03 12.15
CA ARG A 64 -1.46 21.72 12.09
C ARG A 64 -1.33 22.91 13.03
N PHE A 65 -2.42 23.43 13.60
CA PHE A 65 -2.34 24.50 14.60
C PHE A 65 -1.57 24.09 15.86
N LEU A 66 -1.40 22.79 16.12
CA LEU A 66 -0.57 22.26 17.21
C LEU A 66 0.94 22.33 16.91
N GLN A 67 1.34 22.67 15.68
CA GLN A 67 2.75 22.80 15.29
C GLN A 67 3.31 24.17 15.71
N GLY A 68 4.61 24.24 15.96
CA GLY A 68 5.30 25.47 16.33
C GLY A 68 6.69 25.61 15.71
N PRO A 69 7.48 26.61 16.12
CA PRO A 69 8.75 26.97 15.49
C PRO A 69 9.79 25.85 15.47
N GLU A 70 9.79 25.00 16.50
CA GLU A 70 10.72 23.87 16.64
C GLU A 70 10.13 22.53 16.16
N THR A 71 8.90 22.52 15.62
CA THR A 71 8.36 21.30 15.03
C THR A 71 9.15 20.94 13.77
N GLU A 72 9.75 19.76 13.77
CA GLU A 72 10.62 19.34 12.67
C GLU A 72 9.86 19.22 11.34
N ARG A 73 10.33 19.96 10.32
CA ARG A 73 9.68 20.00 9.00
C ARG A 73 9.64 18.65 8.29
N ARG A 74 10.66 17.80 8.50
CA ARG A 74 10.73 16.47 7.88
C ARG A 74 9.59 15.57 8.37
N LYS A 75 9.34 15.55 9.68
CA LYS A 75 8.22 14.81 10.30
C LYS A 75 6.86 15.34 9.82
N VAL A 76 6.73 16.66 9.66
CA VAL A 76 5.51 17.26 9.08
C VAL A 76 5.31 16.86 7.61
N MET A 77 6.39 16.80 6.82
CA MET A 77 6.30 16.30 5.44
C MET A 77 5.89 14.83 5.39
N GLU A 78 6.39 13.99 6.30
CA GLU A 78 6.00 12.58 6.39
C GLU A 78 4.50 12.40 6.60
N VAL A 79 3.89 13.17 7.51
CA VAL A 79 2.43 13.19 7.71
C VAL A 79 1.70 13.73 6.48
N ARG A 80 2.22 14.80 5.85
CA ARG A 80 1.62 15.38 4.65
C ARG A 80 1.63 14.40 3.47
N ASP A 81 2.73 13.69 3.29
CA ASP A 81 2.87 12.70 2.23
C ASP A 81 1.97 11.50 2.52
N ALA A 82 1.80 11.10 3.78
CA ALA A 82 0.82 10.09 4.16
C ALA A 82 -0.63 10.46 3.79
N ILE A 83 -1.03 11.70 4.07
CA ILE A 83 -2.35 12.22 3.69
C ILE A 83 -2.49 12.27 2.17
N ARG A 84 -1.48 12.74 1.44
CA ARG A 84 -1.51 12.76 -0.03
C ARG A 84 -1.57 11.36 -0.63
N GLU A 85 -1.03 10.37 0.08
CA GLU A 85 -0.91 9.00 -0.37
C GLU A 85 -2.02 8.09 0.13
N ASP A 86 -3.01 8.61 0.86
CA ASP A 86 -4.09 7.85 1.47
C ASP A 86 -3.58 6.62 2.26
N ARG A 87 -2.47 6.79 2.99
CA ARG A 87 -1.84 5.73 3.77
C ARG A 87 -1.82 6.03 5.26
N ALA A 88 -1.78 4.96 6.04
CA ALA A 88 -1.47 5.02 7.46
C ALA A 88 -0.09 5.66 7.71
N CYS A 89 0.04 6.33 8.85
CA CYS A 89 1.28 6.98 9.25
C CYS A 89 1.45 7.00 10.75
N LYS A 90 2.67 6.71 11.21
CA LYS A 90 3.06 6.79 12.61
C LYS A 90 4.28 7.70 12.73
N VAL A 91 4.12 8.84 13.40
CA VAL A 91 5.17 9.87 13.49
C VAL A 91 5.21 10.44 14.89
N CYS A 92 6.40 10.45 15.51
CA CYS A 92 6.65 11.25 16.70
C CYS A 92 7.09 12.66 16.27
N LEU A 93 6.36 13.69 16.72
CA LEU A 93 6.69 15.09 16.42
C LEU A 93 6.40 16.01 17.61
N LEU A 94 7.13 17.12 17.68
CA LEU A 94 6.93 18.14 18.71
C LEU A 94 5.67 18.96 18.43
N ASN A 95 4.75 19.04 19.38
CA ASN A 95 3.54 19.86 19.34
C ASN A 95 3.48 20.83 20.54
N TYR A 96 2.54 21.76 20.48
CA TYR A 96 2.36 22.83 21.45
C TYR A 96 0.92 22.85 21.95
N LYS A 97 0.76 22.79 23.28
CA LYS A 97 -0.53 23.03 23.95
C LYS A 97 -0.92 24.50 23.79
N LYS A 98 -2.18 24.84 24.10
CA LYS A 98 -2.67 26.23 24.08
C LYS A 98 -1.84 27.17 24.97
N SER A 99 -1.32 26.65 26.07
CA SER A 99 -0.43 27.38 26.99
C SER A 99 0.93 27.75 26.39
N GLY A 100 1.30 27.15 25.25
CA GLY A 100 2.65 27.21 24.67
C GLY A 100 3.60 26.14 25.20
N GLU A 101 3.15 25.30 26.14
CA GLU A 101 3.90 24.14 26.62
C GLU A 101 4.14 23.15 25.48
N LYS A 102 5.39 22.71 25.36
CA LYS A 102 5.82 21.72 24.38
C LYS A 102 5.50 20.32 24.87
N PHE A 103 5.01 19.48 23.97
CA PHE A 103 4.87 18.05 24.22
C PHE A 103 5.22 17.24 22.98
N TRP A 104 5.80 16.05 23.19
CA TRP A 104 6.08 15.10 22.14
C TRP A 104 4.84 14.28 21.85
N ASN A 105 4.27 14.50 20.67
CA ASN A 105 3.09 13.80 20.21
C ASN A 105 3.51 12.61 19.34
N GLN A 106 3.27 11.40 19.83
CA GLN A 106 3.28 10.19 19.01
C GLN A 106 1.93 10.10 18.28
N LEU A 107 1.92 10.62 17.05
CA LEU A 107 0.74 10.66 16.19
C LEU A 107 0.59 9.34 15.43
N TYR A 108 -0.61 8.79 15.47
CA TYR A 108 -1.10 7.77 14.55
C TYR A 108 -2.17 8.38 13.67
N LEU A 109 -2.07 8.14 12.37
CA LEU A 109 -3.01 8.64 11.39
C LEU A 109 -3.46 7.47 10.52
N GLU A 110 -4.77 7.21 10.48
CA GLU A 110 -5.37 6.13 9.70
C GLU A 110 -6.47 6.69 8.77
N PRO A 111 -6.38 6.47 7.46
CA PRO A 111 -7.45 6.80 6.53
C PRO A 111 -8.58 5.75 6.55
N ILE A 112 -9.81 6.20 6.72
CA ILE A 112 -11.01 5.40 6.46
C ILE A 112 -11.39 5.64 4.99
N LEU A 113 -11.22 4.60 4.15
CA LEU A 113 -11.44 4.69 2.71
C LEU A 113 -12.82 4.12 2.34
N ASP A 114 -13.44 4.68 1.31
CA ASP A 114 -14.65 4.12 0.70
C ASP A 114 -14.35 2.94 -0.26
N GLU A 115 -15.39 2.39 -0.88
CA GLU A 115 -15.29 1.29 -1.85
C GLU A 115 -14.44 1.64 -3.09
N ASN A 116 -14.26 2.93 -3.38
CA ASN A 116 -13.44 3.42 -4.49
C ASN A 116 -11.98 3.69 -4.05
N ASN A 117 -11.61 3.29 -2.84
CA ASN A 117 -10.29 3.55 -2.24
C ASN A 117 -9.98 5.05 -2.11
N SER A 118 -11.01 5.88 -1.91
CA SER A 118 -10.90 7.32 -1.65
C SER A 118 -11.13 7.59 -0.16
N SER A 119 -10.29 8.45 0.44
CA SER A 119 -10.43 8.78 1.88
C SER A 119 -11.75 9.47 2.18
N ARG A 120 -12.56 8.82 3.01
CA ARG A 120 -13.82 9.35 3.53
C ARG A 120 -13.60 10.20 4.77
N CYS A 121 -12.74 9.74 5.67
CA CYS A 121 -12.25 10.50 6.82
C CYS A 121 -10.86 10.01 7.22
N TYR A 122 -10.16 10.76 8.08
CA TYR A 122 -9.00 10.24 8.80
C TYR A 122 -9.26 10.23 10.29
N VAL A 123 -8.77 9.19 10.94
CA VAL A 123 -8.64 9.11 12.40
C VAL A 123 -7.21 9.48 12.77
N GLY A 124 -7.06 10.45 13.67
CA GLY A 124 -5.78 10.83 14.24
C GLY A 124 -5.76 10.55 15.74
N VAL A 125 -4.94 9.62 16.21
CA VAL A 125 -4.73 9.37 17.66
C VAL A 125 -3.46 10.09 18.10
N LEU A 126 -3.56 10.84 19.19
CA LEU A 126 -2.48 11.64 19.74
C LEU A 126 -2.08 11.08 21.10
N VAL A 127 -0.78 10.89 21.30
CA VAL A 127 -0.26 10.37 22.57
C VAL A 127 0.89 11.23 23.03
N ASP A 128 0.77 11.77 24.24
CA ASP A 128 1.85 12.53 24.87
C ASP A 128 2.91 11.56 25.41
N VAL A 129 4.04 11.47 24.72
CA VAL A 129 5.18 10.64 25.10
C VAL A 129 6.32 11.46 25.72
N THR A 130 6.05 12.70 26.14
CA THR A 130 7.07 13.62 26.65
C THR A 130 7.83 13.04 27.83
N GLU A 131 7.13 12.53 28.85
CA GLU A 131 7.77 11.94 30.03
C GLU A 131 8.57 10.69 29.70
N SER A 132 8.01 9.80 28.88
CA SER A 132 8.66 8.55 28.44
C SER A 132 9.93 8.85 27.65
N LEU A 133 9.90 9.84 26.77
CA LEU A 133 11.05 10.26 25.98
C LEU A 133 12.13 10.92 26.87
N GLN A 134 11.74 11.76 27.83
CA GLN A 134 12.68 12.36 28.78
C GLN A 134 13.40 11.29 29.63
N LYS A 135 12.67 10.29 30.13
CA LYS A 135 13.26 9.15 30.87
C LYS A 135 14.21 8.33 29.98
N ALA A 136 13.84 8.09 28.73
CA ALA A 136 14.66 7.38 27.76
C ALA A 136 15.98 8.11 27.45
N ILE A 137 15.93 9.44 27.28
CA ILE A 137 17.11 10.26 27.01
C ILE A 137 18.04 10.30 28.22
N ALA A 138 17.48 10.49 29.42
CA ALA A 138 18.24 10.53 30.66
C ALA A 138 19.00 9.22 30.95
N SER A 139 18.44 8.07 30.55
CA SER A 139 19.07 6.76 30.76
C SER A 139 20.14 6.39 29.73
N LYS A 140 20.05 6.90 28.48
CA LYS A 140 20.96 6.52 27.38
C LYS A 140 22.03 7.55 27.01
N GLY A 141 21.93 8.81 27.46
CA GLY A 141 22.95 9.84 27.19
C GLY A 141 23.08 10.24 25.72
N VAL A 142 21.99 10.10 24.95
CA VAL A 142 21.92 10.37 23.49
C VAL A 142 21.21 11.71 23.24
N SER A 143 21.47 12.34 22.10
CA SER A 143 20.77 13.56 21.66
C SER A 143 19.25 13.32 21.49
N MET A 144 18.42 14.35 21.65
CA MET A 144 16.95 14.26 21.45
C MET A 144 16.56 13.76 20.05
N GLU A 145 17.42 13.94 19.06
CA GLU A 145 17.16 13.67 17.64
C GLU A 145 17.52 12.22 17.26
N ASP A 146 18.39 11.56 18.04
CA ASP A 146 18.88 10.20 17.80
C ASP A 146 18.28 9.17 18.78
N ALA A 147 17.31 9.56 19.61
CA ALA A 147 16.68 8.67 20.57
C ALA A 147 15.86 7.57 19.86
N GLU A 148 16.45 6.38 19.71
CA GLU A 148 15.73 5.20 19.23
C GLU A 148 14.53 4.87 20.14
N VAL A 149 13.43 4.51 19.48
CA VAL A 149 12.17 4.03 20.08
C VAL A 149 12.46 3.04 21.21
N THR A 150 12.15 3.41 22.45
CA THR A 150 12.32 2.52 23.61
C THR A 150 11.17 1.52 23.70
N ASP A 151 11.38 0.43 24.45
CA ASP A 151 10.33 -0.56 24.73
C ASP A 151 9.08 0.07 25.36
N GLU A 152 9.23 1.16 26.13
CA GLU A 152 8.09 1.92 26.67
C GLU A 152 7.29 2.66 25.59
N ILE A 153 7.98 3.33 24.65
CA ILE A 153 7.33 3.98 23.49
C ILE A 153 6.69 2.91 22.58
N LEU A 154 7.29 1.72 22.51
CA LEU A 154 6.75 0.58 21.78
C LEU A 154 5.50 -0.02 22.45
N ALA A 155 5.46 -0.09 23.79
CA ALA A 155 4.31 -0.55 24.53
C ALA A 155 3.12 0.42 24.43
N ILE A 156 3.38 1.73 24.58
CA ILE A 156 2.40 2.80 24.32
C ILE A 156 1.89 2.69 22.88
N ALA A 157 2.78 2.36 21.95
CA ALA A 157 2.38 2.20 20.57
C ALA A 157 1.42 1.03 20.32
N GLN A 158 1.63 -0.10 21.00
CA GLN A 158 0.80 -1.28 20.85
C GLN A 158 -0.58 -1.10 21.49
N SER A 159 -0.67 -0.45 22.65
CA SER A 159 -1.96 -0.19 23.30
C SER A 159 -2.83 0.75 22.46
N GLU A 160 -2.23 1.79 21.88
CA GLU A 160 -2.96 2.81 21.13
C GLU A 160 -3.26 2.39 19.68
N GLU A 161 -2.46 1.49 19.09
CA GLU A 161 -2.80 0.84 17.81
C GLU A 161 -4.07 -0.01 17.95
N LYS A 162 -4.23 -0.70 19.08
CA LYS A 162 -5.47 -1.41 19.41
C LYS A 162 -6.66 -0.44 19.55
N SER A 163 -6.47 0.65 20.28
CA SER A 163 -7.46 1.72 20.42
C SER A 163 -7.89 2.31 19.07
N MET A 164 -6.94 2.53 18.15
CA MET A 164 -7.21 3.02 16.80
C MET A 164 -8.04 2.03 15.97
N SER A 165 -7.73 0.72 16.08
CA SER A 165 -8.47 -0.35 15.41
C SER A 165 -9.96 -0.38 15.80
N ASP A 166 -10.26 -0.17 17.08
CA ASP A 166 -11.65 -0.15 17.58
C ASP A 166 -12.43 1.05 17.02
N ILE A 167 -11.84 2.24 16.97
CA ILE A 167 -12.44 3.42 16.33
C ILE A 167 -12.67 3.19 14.85
N CYS A 168 -11.66 2.65 14.15
CA CYS A 168 -11.75 2.43 12.70
C CYS A 168 -12.87 1.44 12.37
N SER A 169 -12.99 0.36 13.14
CA SER A 169 -14.07 -0.63 12.98
C SER A 169 -15.45 0.01 13.14
N MET A 170 -15.62 0.83 14.18
CA MET A 170 -16.88 1.53 14.44
C MET A 170 -17.24 2.52 13.33
N LEU A 171 -16.25 3.26 12.80
CA LEU A 171 -16.46 4.19 11.69
C LEU A 171 -16.78 3.48 10.38
N LEU A 172 -16.15 2.33 10.10
CA LEU A 172 -16.42 1.52 8.92
C LEU A 172 -17.87 0.99 8.93
N GLU A 173 -18.34 0.51 10.08
CA GLU A 173 -19.72 0.06 10.26
C GLU A 173 -20.74 1.20 10.05
N ASP A 174 -20.52 2.36 10.68
CA ASP A 174 -21.44 3.51 10.58
C ASP A 174 -21.50 4.07 9.15
N LEU A 175 -20.35 4.13 8.48
CA LEU A 175 -20.25 4.58 7.08
C LEU A 175 -20.72 3.52 6.08
N GLN A 176 -21.15 2.34 6.53
CA GLN A 176 -21.56 1.19 5.70
C GLN A 176 -20.49 0.77 4.68
N ILE A 177 -19.22 0.97 5.01
CA ILE A 177 -18.10 0.61 4.16
C ILE A 177 -17.82 -0.87 4.39
N LYS A 178 -17.95 -1.71 3.35
CA LYS A 178 -17.54 -3.11 3.42
C LYS A 178 -16.07 -3.17 3.76
N ASP A 179 -15.77 -3.79 4.90
CA ASP A 179 -14.44 -3.86 5.46
C ASP A 179 -13.47 -4.55 4.47
N THR A 180 -12.70 -3.72 3.76
CA THR A 180 -11.62 -4.14 2.86
C THR A 180 -10.26 -4.04 3.56
N SER A 181 -10.23 -3.79 4.88
CA SER A 181 -9.02 -3.54 5.66
C SER A 181 -8.03 -4.70 5.74
N CYS A 182 -8.38 -5.89 5.25
CA CYS A 182 -7.52 -7.06 5.36
C CYS A 182 -6.35 -7.10 4.34
N PHE A 183 -6.33 -6.24 3.32
CA PHE A 183 -5.27 -6.27 2.30
C PHE A 183 -4.28 -5.12 2.46
N SER A 184 -2.98 -5.42 2.44
CA SER A 184 -1.91 -4.43 2.37
C SER A 184 -2.16 -3.44 1.22
N ARG A 185 -2.55 -2.23 1.59
CA ARG A 185 -2.84 -1.17 0.63
C ARG A 185 -1.53 -0.65 0.06
N LEU A 186 -1.49 -0.49 -1.26
CA LEU A 186 -0.33 0.08 -1.94
C LEU A 186 -0.34 1.61 -1.79
N PRO A 187 0.81 2.26 -1.50
CA PRO A 187 0.88 3.71 -1.43
C PRO A 187 0.38 4.40 -2.71
N ALA A 188 -0.23 5.58 -2.63
CA ALA A 188 -0.74 6.25 -3.85
C ALA A 188 0.35 6.54 -4.89
N SER A 189 1.59 6.78 -4.46
CA SER A 189 2.75 6.94 -5.34
C SER A 189 3.10 5.64 -6.09
N LEU A 190 2.87 4.47 -5.48
CA LEU A 190 2.86 3.18 -6.20
C LEU A 190 1.71 3.15 -7.18
N MET A 191 0.50 3.42 -6.71
CA MET A 191 -0.72 3.31 -7.50
C MET A 191 -0.68 4.18 -8.75
N ALA A 192 -0.20 5.43 -8.65
CA ALA A 192 -0.03 6.32 -9.79
C ALA A 192 0.95 5.77 -10.83
N SER A 193 2.01 5.08 -10.39
CA SER A 193 2.96 4.42 -11.29
C SER A 193 2.38 3.16 -11.93
N LEU A 194 1.54 2.43 -11.18
CA LEU A 194 0.88 1.20 -11.63
C LEU A 194 -0.24 1.49 -12.63
N THR A 195 -1.03 2.54 -12.42
CA THR A 195 -2.15 2.92 -13.30
C THR A 195 -1.69 3.39 -14.69
N ALA A 196 -0.44 3.85 -14.82
CA ALA A 196 0.15 4.20 -16.11
C ALA A 196 0.48 2.98 -16.99
N ILE A 197 0.49 1.77 -16.42
CA ILE A 197 0.86 0.55 -17.14
C ILE A 197 -0.32 0.07 -17.99
N GLN A 198 -0.12 0.04 -19.30
CA GLN A 198 -1.17 -0.33 -20.26
C GLN A 198 -1.27 -1.85 -20.53
N GLN A 199 -0.31 -2.65 -20.05
CA GLN A 199 -0.34 -4.10 -20.20
C GLN A 199 -1.21 -4.75 -19.11
N SER A 200 -1.72 -5.96 -19.36
CA SER A 200 -2.42 -6.73 -18.32
C SER A 200 -1.41 -7.22 -17.28
N PHE A 201 -1.61 -6.82 -16.03
CA PHE A 201 -0.82 -7.32 -14.91
C PHE A 201 -1.62 -7.33 -13.61
N VAL A 202 -1.12 -8.08 -12.64
CA VAL A 202 -1.54 -8.07 -11.23
C VAL A 202 -0.31 -7.97 -10.34
N LEU A 203 -0.46 -7.29 -9.20
CA LEU A 203 0.51 -7.30 -8.11
C LEU A 203 -0.06 -8.13 -6.98
N VAL A 204 0.74 -9.04 -6.46
CA VAL A 204 0.38 -10.01 -5.44
C VAL A 204 1.29 -9.81 -4.24
N ASP A 205 0.70 -9.72 -3.05
CA ASP A 205 1.47 -9.61 -1.81
C ASP A 205 2.09 -10.97 -1.45
N ALA A 206 3.41 -11.02 -1.39
CA ALA A 206 4.14 -12.25 -1.09
C ALA A 206 4.23 -12.56 0.41
N GLN A 207 3.96 -11.58 1.27
CA GLN A 207 4.07 -11.69 2.72
C GLN A 207 2.76 -12.14 3.36
N GLN A 208 1.63 -11.97 2.66
CA GLN A 208 0.33 -12.38 3.16
C GLN A 208 0.01 -13.87 2.89
N PRO A 209 -0.75 -14.52 3.80
CA PRO A 209 -1.27 -15.86 3.57
C PRO A 209 -2.03 -15.97 2.25
N ASP A 210 -1.86 -17.09 1.56
CA ASP A 210 -2.49 -17.37 0.26
C ASP A 210 -2.09 -16.46 -0.91
N MET A 211 -1.17 -15.51 -0.71
CA MET A 211 -0.68 -14.59 -1.74
C MET A 211 -1.82 -13.88 -2.50
N PRO A 212 -2.56 -12.98 -1.84
CA PRO A 212 -3.70 -12.29 -2.42
C PRO A 212 -3.25 -11.22 -3.43
N ILE A 213 -4.08 -10.97 -4.44
CA ILE A 213 -3.90 -9.84 -5.36
C ILE A 213 -4.18 -8.55 -4.60
N VAL A 214 -3.20 -7.65 -4.56
CA VAL A 214 -3.33 -6.30 -3.97
C VAL A 214 -3.53 -5.21 -5.02
N HIS A 215 -3.25 -5.51 -6.28
CA HIS A 215 -3.58 -4.63 -7.40
C HIS A 215 -3.80 -5.40 -8.69
N ALA A 216 -4.77 -4.96 -9.49
CA ALA A 216 -5.01 -5.44 -10.84
C ALA A 216 -5.03 -4.28 -11.82
N GLY A 217 -4.21 -4.36 -12.87
CA GLY A 217 -4.21 -3.37 -13.95
C GLY A 217 -5.54 -3.37 -14.70
N GLU A 218 -5.91 -2.24 -15.28
CA GLU A 218 -7.20 -2.10 -15.97
C GLU A 218 -7.36 -3.06 -17.16
N THR A 219 -6.27 -3.32 -17.87
CA THR A 219 -6.24 -4.29 -18.97
C THR A 219 -6.49 -5.72 -18.47
N PHE A 220 -6.10 -6.07 -17.23
CA PHE A 220 -6.40 -7.38 -16.64
C PHE A 220 -7.90 -7.54 -16.37
N ILE A 221 -8.54 -6.55 -15.76
CA ILE A 221 -9.99 -6.55 -15.51
C ILE A 221 -10.74 -6.71 -16.85
N LYS A 222 -10.39 -5.91 -17.87
CA LYS A 222 -11.04 -5.99 -19.19
C LYS A 222 -10.82 -7.33 -19.89
N MET A 223 -9.63 -7.89 -19.83
CA MET A 223 -9.29 -9.15 -20.49
C MET A 223 -10.01 -10.34 -19.85
N THR A 224 -10.11 -10.35 -18.51
CA THR A 224 -10.66 -11.46 -17.73
C THR A 224 -12.16 -11.34 -17.50
N GLY A 225 -12.72 -10.13 -17.56
CA GLY A 225 -14.14 -9.85 -17.29
C GLY A 225 -14.51 -9.90 -15.81
N TYR A 226 -13.57 -10.14 -14.90
CA TYR A 226 -13.84 -10.14 -13.46
C TYR A 226 -13.94 -8.70 -12.95
N PRO A 227 -14.96 -8.37 -12.15
CA PRO A 227 -15.04 -7.06 -11.52
C PRO A 227 -13.94 -6.95 -10.46
N ARG A 228 -13.44 -5.72 -10.24
CA ARG A 228 -12.24 -5.47 -9.44
C ARG A 228 -12.38 -5.96 -7.99
N ASP A 229 -13.55 -5.80 -7.41
CA ASP A 229 -13.95 -6.30 -6.08
C ASP A 229 -13.88 -7.82 -5.94
N HIS A 230 -14.10 -8.57 -7.02
CA HIS A 230 -13.88 -10.04 -7.04
C HIS A 230 -12.41 -10.43 -7.24
N VAL A 231 -11.56 -9.52 -7.70
CA VAL A 231 -10.15 -9.79 -7.97
C VAL A 231 -9.28 -9.45 -6.77
N ILE A 232 -9.47 -8.27 -6.20
CA ILE A 232 -8.67 -7.80 -5.06
C ILE A 232 -8.91 -8.73 -3.88
N GLY A 233 -7.82 -9.15 -3.25
CA GLY A 233 -7.84 -10.03 -2.11
C GLY A 233 -7.92 -11.52 -2.41
N GLN A 234 -8.17 -11.89 -3.67
CA GLN A 234 -8.19 -13.29 -4.09
C GLN A 234 -6.82 -13.73 -4.58
N ASN A 235 -6.50 -15.01 -4.43
CA ASN A 235 -5.41 -15.60 -5.17
C ASN A 235 -5.79 -15.74 -6.65
N CYS A 236 -4.85 -15.45 -7.57
CA CYS A 236 -5.06 -15.53 -9.04
C CYS A 236 -5.58 -16.88 -9.56
N ARG A 237 -5.57 -17.95 -8.76
CA ARG A 237 -6.06 -19.27 -9.17
C ARG A 237 -7.54 -19.31 -9.52
N PHE A 238 -8.34 -18.29 -9.20
CA PHE A 238 -9.74 -18.21 -9.63
C PHE A 238 -9.91 -18.22 -11.16
N LEU A 239 -8.86 -17.86 -11.92
CA LEU A 239 -8.85 -17.96 -13.38
C LEU A 239 -8.71 -19.41 -13.88
N GLN A 240 -8.40 -20.37 -13.01
CA GLN A 240 -8.21 -21.78 -13.37
C GLN A 240 -9.54 -22.51 -13.32
N GLY A 241 -9.71 -23.49 -14.22
CA GLY A 241 -10.90 -24.34 -14.31
C GLY A 241 -10.55 -25.76 -14.72
N HIS A 242 -11.57 -26.57 -15.03
CA HIS A 242 -11.44 -28.03 -15.15
C HIS A 242 -10.40 -28.52 -16.16
N ASP A 243 -10.21 -27.83 -17.30
CA ASP A 243 -9.21 -28.22 -18.32
C ASP A 243 -7.82 -27.59 -18.09
N THR A 244 -7.61 -26.91 -16.96
CA THR A 244 -6.32 -26.28 -16.68
C THR A 244 -5.28 -27.37 -16.37
N ASP A 245 -4.23 -27.44 -17.19
CA ASP A 245 -3.19 -28.48 -17.05
C ASP A 245 -2.49 -28.40 -15.67
N PRO A 246 -2.60 -29.44 -14.82
CA PRO A 246 -1.94 -29.49 -13.52
C PRO A 246 -0.41 -29.37 -13.60
N LYS A 247 0.21 -29.74 -14.72
CA LYS A 247 1.66 -29.62 -14.92
C LYS A 247 2.09 -28.16 -14.99
N GLU A 248 1.29 -27.30 -15.61
CA GLU A 248 1.60 -25.88 -15.69
C GLU A 248 1.37 -25.18 -14.34
N ILE A 249 0.38 -25.62 -13.56
CA ILE A 249 0.20 -25.19 -12.17
C ILE A 249 1.40 -25.59 -11.30
N ALA A 250 1.86 -26.84 -11.41
CA ALA A 250 3.02 -27.34 -10.66
C ALA A 250 4.30 -26.56 -11.01
N LYS A 251 4.49 -26.22 -12.29
CA LYS A 251 5.61 -25.38 -12.75
C LYS A 251 5.59 -23.99 -12.10
N ILE A 252 4.43 -23.36 -12.02
CA ILE A 252 4.26 -22.06 -11.35
C ILE A 252 4.59 -22.19 -9.86
N ARG A 253 4.01 -23.19 -9.18
CA ARG A 253 4.24 -23.44 -7.74
C ARG A 253 5.72 -23.67 -7.44
N SER A 254 6.40 -24.49 -8.24
CA SER A 254 7.83 -24.78 -8.06
C SER A 254 8.71 -23.54 -8.19
N ALA A 255 8.35 -22.57 -9.05
CA ALA A 255 9.12 -21.34 -9.21
C ALA A 255 8.89 -20.34 -8.08
N ILE A 256 7.65 -20.26 -7.56
CA ILE A 256 7.30 -19.41 -6.42
C ILE A 256 7.95 -19.95 -5.13
N SER A 257 7.91 -21.27 -4.92
CA SER A 257 8.45 -21.93 -3.72
C SER A 257 9.96 -22.21 -3.77
N SER A 258 10.66 -21.86 -4.85
CA SER A 258 12.12 -22.03 -4.90
C SER A 258 12.82 -21.08 -3.92
N THR A 259 14.02 -21.43 -3.46
CA THR A 259 14.83 -20.57 -2.59
C THR A 259 16.15 -20.25 -3.29
N PRO A 260 16.36 -19.01 -3.80
CA PRO A 260 15.40 -17.91 -3.84
C PRO A 260 14.23 -18.11 -4.82
N PRO A 261 13.08 -17.41 -4.65
CA PRO A 261 11.99 -17.45 -5.63
C PRO A 261 12.47 -16.99 -7.00
N SER A 262 11.98 -17.66 -8.05
CA SER A 262 12.43 -17.47 -9.43
C SER A 262 11.29 -17.04 -10.34
N SER A 263 11.62 -16.35 -11.44
CA SER A 263 10.62 -15.98 -12.45
C SER A 263 10.22 -17.19 -13.29
N VAL A 264 8.95 -17.27 -13.65
CA VAL A 264 8.41 -18.34 -14.51
C VAL A 264 7.62 -17.75 -15.65
N THR A 265 7.72 -18.38 -16.82
CA THR A 265 6.85 -18.09 -17.97
C THR A 265 6.21 -19.38 -18.43
N THR A 266 4.90 -19.32 -18.62
CA THR A 266 4.15 -20.45 -19.14
C THR A 266 2.92 -20.02 -19.94
N THR A 267 2.32 -20.95 -20.66
CA THR A 267 1.02 -20.78 -21.30
C THR A 267 0.05 -21.72 -20.61
N ILE A 268 -0.96 -21.16 -19.98
CA ILE A 268 -1.93 -21.88 -19.15
C ILE A 268 -3.35 -21.57 -19.65
N LEU A 269 -4.22 -22.59 -19.65
CA LEU A 269 -5.63 -22.39 -19.97
C LEU A 269 -6.32 -21.73 -18.78
N ASN A 270 -6.98 -20.60 -19.00
CA ASN A 270 -7.73 -19.86 -18.00
C ASN A 270 -9.15 -19.60 -18.48
N TYR A 271 -10.02 -19.19 -17.57
CA TYR A 271 -11.43 -18.92 -17.82
C TYR A 271 -11.75 -17.49 -17.41
N ARG A 272 -12.56 -16.82 -18.22
CA ARG A 272 -13.12 -15.50 -17.92
C ARG A 272 -14.28 -15.62 -16.93
N TYR A 273 -14.74 -14.47 -16.45
CA TYR A 273 -15.87 -14.41 -15.52
C TYR A 273 -17.15 -15.04 -16.08
N ASP A 274 -17.35 -14.96 -17.40
CA ASP A 274 -18.47 -15.58 -18.12
C ASP A 274 -18.26 -17.09 -18.39
N GLY A 275 -17.14 -17.67 -17.96
CA GLY A 275 -16.76 -19.05 -18.22
C GLY A 275 -16.07 -19.30 -19.57
N THR A 276 -15.85 -18.27 -20.40
CA THR A 276 -15.20 -18.43 -21.70
C THR A 276 -13.71 -18.76 -21.53
N PRO A 277 -13.20 -19.88 -22.09
CA PRO A 277 -11.79 -20.24 -21.97
C PRO A 277 -10.89 -19.31 -22.79
N PHE A 278 -9.64 -19.14 -22.35
CA PHE A 278 -8.57 -18.51 -23.11
C PHE A 278 -7.19 -19.02 -22.74
N TRP A 279 -6.30 -18.97 -23.72
CA TRP A 279 -4.89 -19.25 -23.50
C TRP A 279 -4.19 -18.02 -22.94
N ASN A 280 -3.74 -18.11 -21.70
CA ASN A 280 -3.00 -17.07 -21.01
C ASN A 280 -1.50 -17.36 -21.08
N ALA A 281 -0.76 -16.57 -21.86
CA ALA A 281 0.69 -16.52 -21.77
C ALA A 281 1.08 -15.69 -20.52
N LEU A 282 1.37 -16.39 -19.44
CA LEU A 282 1.60 -15.86 -18.10
C LEU A 282 3.10 -15.77 -17.79
N HIS A 283 3.53 -14.59 -17.37
CA HIS A 283 4.85 -14.38 -16.77
C HIS A 283 4.71 -13.93 -15.32
N ILE A 284 5.36 -14.62 -14.39
CA ILE A 284 5.41 -14.27 -12.97
C ILE A 284 6.86 -13.93 -12.62
N SER A 285 7.07 -12.80 -11.95
CA SER A 285 8.40 -12.40 -11.47
C SER A 285 8.33 -11.91 -10.02
N PRO A 286 9.28 -12.31 -9.15
CA PRO A 286 9.41 -11.74 -7.82
C PRO A 286 9.93 -10.30 -7.89
N ILE A 287 9.34 -9.44 -7.07
CA ILE A 287 9.75 -8.05 -6.85
C ILE A 287 10.30 -7.96 -5.44
N ARG A 288 11.58 -7.62 -5.34
CA ARG A 288 12.29 -7.53 -4.06
C ARG A 288 12.24 -6.13 -3.48
N GLY A 289 12.01 -6.04 -2.17
CA GLY A 289 12.12 -4.82 -1.38
C GLY A 289 13.57 -4.39 -1.16
N ALA A 290 13.75 -3.31 -0.40
CA ALA A 290 15.07 -2.78 -0.04
C ALA A 290 15.87 -3.73 0.88
N ASP A 291 15.18 -4.58 1.64
CA ASP A 291 15.75 -5.63 2.50
C ASP A 291 16.25 -6.85 1.71
N GLY A 292 16.00 -6.91 0.40
CA GLY A 292 16.36 -8.03 -0.45
C GLY A 292 15.37 -9.19 -0.43
N ASN A 293 14.33 -9.15 0.41
CA ASN A 293 13.26 -10.16 0.43
C ASN A 293 12.23 -9.88 -0.67
N VAL A 294 11.46 -10.90 -1.05
CA VAL A 294 10.37 -10.73 -2.02
C VAL A 294 9.20 -10.04 -1.31
N ALA A 295 8.91 -8.80 -1.70
CA ALA A 295 7.78 -8.04 -1.19
C ALA A 295 6.51 -8.35 -1.98
N PHE A 296 6.63 -8.47 -3.31
CA PHE A 296 5.50 -8.76 -4.19
C PHE A 296 5.88 -9.76 -5.28
N PHE A 297 4.87 -10.39 -5.86
CA PHE A 297 4.97 -10.99 -7.20
C PHE A 297 4.20 -10.12 -8.20
N VAL A 298 4.80 -9.89 -9.37
CA VAL A 298 4.07 -9.35 -10.51
C VAL A 298 3.71 -10.49 -11.46
N GLY A 299 2.42 -10.62 -11.78
CA GLY A 299 1.92 -11.51 -12.82
C GLY A 299 1.52 -10.70 -14.05
N VAL A 300 2.14 -10.93 -15.20
CA VAL A 300 1.80 -10.31 -16.49
C VAL A 300 1.10 -11.34 -17.35
N GLN A 301 -0.09 -11.00 -17.84
CA GLN A 301 -0.93 -11.89 -18.63
C GLN A 301 -1.05 -11.39 -20.06
N LEU A 302 -1.17 -12.32 -21.00
CA LEU A 302 -1.43 -12.03 -22.40
C LEU A 302 -2.36 -13.09 -22.96
N ASP A 303 -3.51 -12.67 -23.47
CA ASP A 303 -4.43 -13.54 -24.21
C ASP A 303 -3.83 -13.89 -25.58
N VAL A 304 -3.51 -15.17 -25.76
CA VAL A 304 -2.94 -15.72 -27.01
C VAL A 304 -3.91 -16.62 -27.77
N THR A 305 -5.22 -16.55 -27.46
CA THR A 305 -6.25 -17.43 -28.06
C THR A 305 -6.38 -17.27 -29.57
N ARG A 306 -6.15 -16.07 -30.11
CA ARG A 306 -6.34 -15.73 -31.53
C ARG A 306 -5.14 -16.02 -32.45
N PHE A 307 -4.05 -16.59 -31.94
CA PHE A 307 -2.89 -16.93 -32.75
C PHE A 307 -3.04 -18.33 -33.36
N PRO A 308 -3.03 -18.48 -34.70
CA PRO A 308 -3.43 -19.72 -35.38
C PRO A 308 -2.47 -20.88 -35.14
N LYS A 309 -3.05 -22.08 -35.01
CA LYS A 309 -2.37 -23.37 -35.08
C LYS A 309 -1.89 -23.60 -36.52
N THR A 310 -0.62 -23.91 -36.74
CA THR A 310 -0.18 -24.53 -37.98
C THR A 310 -0.31 -26.06 -37.81
N GLU A 311 -1.17 -26.69 -38.62
CA GLU A 311 -1.27 -28.15 -38.76
C GLU A 311 0.06 -28.69 -39.34
N GLU A 312 0.57 -29.88 -38.98
CA GLU A 312 0.00 -31.19 -39.31
C GLU A 312 0.22 -32.26 -38.21
N GLY A 313 -0.79 -33.11 -38.00
CA GLY A 313 -0.61 -34.50 -37.56
C GLY A 313 -0.65 -34.82 -36.05
N GLY A 314 -1.86 -35.06 -35.52
CA GLY A 314 -2.13 -36.08 -34.51
C GLY A 314 -1.60 -35.90 -33.07
N ALA A 315 -2.55 -35.83 -32.13
CA ALA A 315 -2.41 -35.89 -30.67
C ALA A 315 -2.01 -34.58 -29.94
N VAL A 316 -2.78 -34.30 -28.89
CA VAL A 316 -2.78 -33.12 -28.02
C VAL A 316 -1.37 -32.80 -27.51
N GLY A 317 -0.71 -31.82 -28.16
CA GLY A 317 0.69 -31.45 -27.92
C GLY A 317 0.86 -29.97 -27.57
N ARG A 318 1.56 -29.73 -26.47
CA ARG A 318 2.04 -28.45 -25.92
C ARG A 318 2.58 -27.48 -27.00
N PRO A 319 2.37 -26.15 -26.92
CA PRO A 319 2.91 -25.20 -27.89
C PRO A 319 4.44 -25.21 -27.84
N LYS A 320 5.10 -25.48 -28.97
CA LYS A 320 6.52 -25.16 -29.17
C LYS A 320 6.64 -23.81 -29.88
N GLU A 321 7.51 -22.96 -29.32
CA GLU A 321 7.75 -21.58 -29.73
C GLU A 321 8.22 -21.51 -31.20
N THR A 322 7.43 -20.93 -32.10
CA THR A 322 7.87 -20.04 -33.22
C THR A 322 6.73 -19.70 -34.19
N VAL A 323 6.31 -18.41 -34.26
CA VAL A 323 5.61 -17.78 -35.44
C VAL A 323 5.76 -16.22 -35.38
N PRO A 324 5.45 -15.41 -36.44
CA PRO A 324 6.38 -14.46 -37.06
C PRO A 324 6.18 -12.97 -36.70
N GLU A 325 7.04 -12.12 -37.28
CA GLU A 325 7.29 -10.70 -37.01
C GLU A 325 6.05 -9.79 -36.98
N CYS A 326 5.95 -8.99 -35.91
CA CYS A 326 5.26 -7.71 -35.91
C CYS A 326 6.29 -6.61 -35.58
N GLY A 327 6.73 -5.90 -36.62
CA GLY A 327 6.96 -4.45 -36.60
C GLY A 327 8.00 -3.83 -35.67
N LEU A 328 9.14 -4.46 -35.38
CA LEU A 328 10.34 -3.77 -34.89
C LEU A 328 11.58 -4.50 -35.43
N ARG A 329 12.41 -3.83 -36.25
CA ARG A 329 13.69 -4.38 -36.71
C ARG A 329 14.58 -4.63 -35.49
N GLY A 330 14.87 -5.89 -35.20
CA GLY A 330 15.88 -6.27 -34.21
C GLY A 330 15.61 -7.59 -33.48
N SER A 331 16.23 -8.66 -33.98
CA SER A 331 16.51 -9.96 -33.31
C SER A 331 15.33 -10.85 -32.85
N ARG A 332 15.34 -12.12 -33.30
CA ARG A 332 14.39 -13.20 -32.95
C ARG A 332 14.52 -13.60 -31.47
N MET A 333 13.77 -12.95 -30.58
CA MET A 333 13.65 -13.36 -29.18
C MET A 333 12.42 -14.29 -28.98
N PRO A 334 12.56 -15.45 -28.30
CA PRO A 334 11.43 -16.34 -27.97
C PRO A 334 10.35 -15.61 -27.14
N LEU A 335 9.09 -16.09 -27.17
CA LEU A 335 7.97 -15.47 -26.44
C LEU A 335 8.27 -15.34 -24.93
N LYS A 336 8.94 -16.35 -24.37
CA LYS A 336 9.51 -16.31 -23.01
C LYS A 336 10.39 -15.07 -22.77
N HIS A 337 11.22 -14.71 -23.74
CA HIS A 337 12.10 -13.55 -23.66
C HIS A 337 11.34 -12.23 -23.87
N LYS A 338 10.29 -12.20 -24.72
CA LYS A 338 9.45 -10.99 -24.88
C LYS A 338 8.66 -10.64 -23.62
N LEU A 339 8.09 -11.64 -22.96
CA LEU A 339 7.35 -11.45 -21.69
C LEU A 339 8.29 -11.18 -20.50
N ALA A 340 9.46 -11.82 -20.44
CA ALA A 340 10.45 -11.54 -19.39
C ALA A 340 11.13 -10.16 -19.52
N HIS A 341 11.12 -9.55 -20.70
CA HIS A 341 11.58 -8.18 -20.95
C HIS A 341 10.43 -7.17 -21.01
N SER A 342 9.22 -7.54 -20.58
CA SER A 342 8.08 -6.63 -20.67
C SER A 342 8.33 -5.41 -19.80
N GLY A 343 8.26 -4.22 -20.41
CA GLY A 343 8.48 -2.94 -19.73
C GLY A 343 7.70 -2.83 -18.42
N THR A 344 6.55 -3.48 -18.31
CA THR A 344 5.76 -3.62 -17.08
C THR A 344 6.52 -4.19 -15.89
N VAL A 345 7.24 -5.31 -16.03
CA VAL A 345 7.99 -5.89 -14.89
C VAL A 345 9.06 -4.90 -14.43
N GLY A 346 9.72 -4.23 -15.37
CA GLY A 346 10.68 -3.17 -15.10
C GLY A 346 10.04 -1.97 -14.39
N SER A 347 8.93 -1.45 -14.91
CA SER A 347 8.19 -0.32 -14.36
C SER A 347 7.65 -0.61 -12.96
N VAL A 348 7.04 -1.78 -12.74
CA VAL A 348 6.59 -2.22 -11.41
C VAL A 348 7.77 -2.34 -10.46
N LYS A 349 8.88 -2.95 -10.90
CA LYS A 349 10.08 -3.09 -10.07
C LYS A 349 10.68 -1.74 -9.68
N ILE A 350 10.69 -0.77 -10.59
CA ILE A 350 11.15 0.60 -10.31
C ILE A 350 10.20 1.27 -9.32
N ALA A 351 8.89 1.21 -9.56
CA ALA A 351 7.87 1.82 -8.71
C ALA A 351 7.89 1.27 -7.27
N VAL A 352 8.01 -0.05 -7.11
CA VAL A 352 8.11 -0.68 -5.78
C VAL A 352 9.40 -0.26 -5.08
N ARG A 353 10.53 -0.21 -5.79
CA ARG A 353 11.82 0.19 -5.21
C ARG A 353 11.87 1.66 -4.79
N SER A 354 11.15 2.56 -5.48
CA SER A 354 11.10 3.97 -5.10
C SER A 354 10.36 4.22 -3.78
N LEU A 355 9.48 3.32 -3.35
CA LEU A 355 8.67 3.49 -2.14
C LEU A 355 9.38 3.00 -0.89
N THR A 356 10.11 1.90 -0.99
CA THR A 356 10.84 1.31 0.13
C THR A 356 12.18 2.02 0.41
N GLY A 357 12.43 3.15 -0.26
CA GLY A 357 13.69 3.89 -0.22
C GLY A 357 13.84 4.89 0.93
N GLY A 358 12.92 4.93 1.89
CA GLY A 358 12.83 5.93 2.95
C GLY A 358 14.08 6.14 3.81
N GLU A 359 15.01 5.17 3.86
CA GLU A 359 16.28 5.36 4.57
C GLU A 359 17.54 4.93 3.79
N ARG A 360 17.41 4.23 2.65
CA ARG A 360 18.54 3.82 1.79
C ARG A 360 18.19 3.75 0.30
N GLY A 361 17.61 4.82 -0.25
CA GLY A 361 17.40 4.97 -1.70
C GLY A 361 18.64 5.49 -2.44
N LEU A 362 19.13 4.74 -3.44
CA LEU A 362 20.13 5.08 -4.47
C LEU A 362 21.35 5.91 -4.00
N ARG A 363 22.18 5.36 -3.11
CA ARG A 363 23.62 5.60 -3.20
C ARG A 363 24.28 4.33 -3.74
N ARG A 364 25.03 4.46 -4.84
CA ARG A 364 26.11 3.50 -5.12
C ARG A 364 26.96 3.46 -3.86
N ASP A 365 27.03 2.30 -3.24
CA ASP A 365 27.96 2.09 -2.15
C ASP A 365 29.37 2.40 -2.66
N ARG A 366 30.05 3.35 -2.02
CA ARG A 366 31.43 3.75 -2.37
C ARG A 366 32.40 2.56 -2.22
N ASN A 367 31.97 1.48 -1.56
CA ASN A 367 32.76 0.27 -1.37
C ASN A 367 32.52 -0.82 -2.41
N SER A 368 31.74 -0.59 -3.46
CA SER A 368 31.60 -1.55 -4.58
C SER A 368 32.69 -1.38 -5.65
N CYS A 369 33.95 -1.36 -5.22
CA CYS A 369 35.12 -1.39 -6.10
C CYS A 369 35.53 -2.83 -6.43
N GLU A 370 34.63 -3.71 -6.88
CA GLU A 370 35.06 -5.08 -7.25
C GLU A 370 34.08 -5.86 -8.14
N LEU A 371 33.49 -5.21 -9.14
CA LEU A 371 32.85 -5.94 -10.25
C LEU A 371 33.47 -5.54 -11.59
N PRO A 372 34.01 -6.50 -12.37
CA PRO A 372 34.72 -6.21 -13.60
C PRO A 372 33.75 -5.63 -14.65
N ARG A 373 34.12 -4.47 -15.21
CA ARG A 373 33.41 -3.89 -16.35
C ARG A 373 33.64 -4.79 -17.57
N ARG A 374 32.61 -5.45 -18.07
CA ARG A 374 32.63 -6.02 -19.44
C ARG A 374 32.52 -4.87 -20.44
N GLY A 375 33.55 -4.72 -21.27
CA GLY A 375 33.45 -4.01 -22.55
C GLY A 375 34.42 -2.86 -22.75
N SER A 376 35.70 -3.16 -22.99
CA SER A 376 36.52 -2.40 -23.94
C SER A 376 37.19 -3.42 -24.85
N VAL A 377 36.70 -3.50 -26.08
CA VAL A 377 37.38 -4.18 -27.19
C VAL A 377 38.38 -3.16 -27.70
N ASP A 378 39.66 -3.36 -27.40
CA ASP A 378 40.72 -2.58 -28.01
C ASP A 378 41.00 -3.15 -29.40
N TYR A 379 40.76 -2.32 -30.42
CA TYR A 379 41.36 -2.47 -31.73
C TYR A 379 42.73 -1.81 -31.68
N SER A 380 43.78 -2.62 -31.77
CA SER A 380 45.11 -2.22 -32.21
C SER A 380 45.81 -3.42 -32.83
#